data_AF-B3RKK1-F1
#
_entry.id   AF-B3RKK1-F1
#
_cell.length_a   1.000
_cell.length_b   1.000
_cell.length_c   1.000
_cell.angle_alpha   90.00
_cell.angle_beta   90.00
_cell.angle_gamma   90.00
#
_symmetry.space_group_name_H-M   'P 1'
#
loop_
_entity.id
_entity.type
_entity.pdbx_description
1 polymer ?
#
loop_
_entity_poly.entity_id
_entity_poly.type
_entity_poly.pdbx_seq_one_letter_code
_entity_poly.pdbx_strand_id
1 'polypeptide(L)'
;MAKPVPPCQSVCEDARNIAEPIIKRFNNQTWPTALACNKFPVHDFGVCIKPSSIISGTSTPPPIKSREECETTWSSWGNCSRECNAGYAKRYRFIHIEGSCSKINELNPCHLKDCGIKYCLNRFDKPSLWQFRKRRYTFGIRARVISVEQFDTSAKVLVRISEVLFAKAHIKKGFTTLHINSTCIGANLISTKDYIIMGHMDANYPPHLTISLSDSALDEWKSRWRTHVPNWARKVWRKHKELYIINDYVST
;
A
#
# COMPACT_ATOMS: atom_id res chain seq x y z
N MET A 1 25.30 14.33 11.72
CA MET A 1 23.88 14.01 11.94
C MET A 1 23.49 14.55 13.32
N ALA A 2 22.46 15.37 13.42
CA ALA A 2 21.99 15.89 14.71
C ALA A 2 21.21 14.80 15.46
N LYS A 3 21.51 14.58 16.74
CA LYS A 3 20.73 13.67 17.59
C LYS A 3 19.38 14.32 17.93
N PRO A 4 18.26 13.58 17.85
CA PRO A 4 16.95 14.13 18.19
C PRO A 4 16.89 14.55 19.66
N VAL A 5 16.22 15.67 19.93
CA VAL A 5 16.01 16.17 21.29
C VAL A 5 14.99 15.29 22.02
N PRO A 6 15.31 14.73 23.20
CA PRO A 6 14.42 13.84 23.93
C PRO A 6 13.25 14.59 24.61
N PRO A 7 12.14 13.91 24.95
CA PRO A 7 11.11 14.47 25.81
C PRO A 7 11.63 14.69 27.23
N CYS A 8 11.02 15.60 27.96
CA CYS A 8 11.37 15.84 29.35
C CYS A 8 10.84 14.75 30.28
N GLN A 9 11.50 14.52 31.41
CA GLN A 9 11.09 13.52 32.40
C GLN A 9 9.63 13.67 32.84
N SER A 10 9.17 14.90 33.08
CA SER A 10 7.77 15.17 33.46
C SER A 10 6.76 14.66 32.42
N VAL A 11 7.09 14.81 31.14
CA VAL A 11 6.23 14.35 30.03
C VAL A 11 6.16 12.83 29.97
N CYS A 12 7.28 12.16 30.25
CA CYS A 12 7.30 10.70 30.37
C CYS A 12 6.43 10.23 31.54
N GLU A 13 6.52 10.91 32.69
CA GLU A 13 5.74 10.56 33.88
C GLU A 13 4.24 10.70 33.64
N ASP A 14 3.81 11.80 33.00
CA ASP A 14 2.41 12.00 32.59
C ASP A 14 1.92 10.89 31.66
N ALA A 15 2.71 10.55 30.63
CA ALA A 15 2.38 9.48 29.70
C ALA A 15 2.31 8.10 30.38
N ARG A 16 3.24 7.81 31.29
CA ARG A 16 3.25 6.57 32.06
C ARG A 16 2.01 6.44 32.94
N ASN A 17 1.63 7.50 33.65
CA ASN A 17 0.49 7.47 34.56
C ASN A 17 -0.83 7.13 33.83
N ILE A 18 -0.97 7.58 32.58
CA ILE A 18 -2.15 7.30 31.75
C ILE A 18 -2.08 5.90 31.13
N ALA A 19 -0.93 5.55 30.54
CA ALA A 19 -0.83 4.37 29.69
C ALA A 19 -0.42 3.09 30.43
N GLU A 20 0.34 3.16 31.52
CA GLU A 20 0.79 1.96 32.25
C GLU A 20 -0.38 1.09 32.77
N PRO A 21 -1.47 1.64 33.33
CA PRO A 21 -2.64 0.84 33.71
C PRO A 21 -3.29 0.12 32.51
N ILE A 22 -3.26 0.75 31.33
CA ILE A 22 -3.80 0.20 30.09
C ILE A 22 -2.91 -0.94 29.58
N ILE A 23 -1.60 -0.73 29.55
CA ILE A 23 -0.61 -1.75 29.10
C ILE A 23 -0.66 -2.99 30.01
N LYS A 24 -0.78 -2.79 31.33
CA LYS A 24 -0.94 -3.89 32.29
C LYS A 24 -2.21 -4.70 32.04
N ARG A 25 -3.31 -4.03 31.67
CA ARG A 25 -4.61 -4.67 31.46
C ARG A 25 -4.71 -5.46 30.16
N PHE A 26 -4.15 -4.94 29.07
CA PHE A 26 -4.34 -5.53 27.74
C PHE A 26 -3.21 -6.47 27.30
N ASN A 27 -1.98 -6.23 27.78
CA ASN A 27 -0.80 -6.96 27.32
C ASN A 27 -0.05 -7.70 28.45
N ASN A 28 -0.56 -7.66 29.70
CA ASN A 28 0.13 -8.17 30.90
C ASN A 28 1.59 -7.69 31.01
N GLN A 29 1.89 -6.49 30.49
CA GLN A 29 3.23 -5.90 30.51
C GLN A 29 3.26 -4.67 31.42
N THR A 30 4.41 -4.43 32.06
CA THR A 30 4.66 -3.20 32.82
C THR A 30 5.28 -2.14 31.93
N TRP A 31 5.40 -0.91 32.44
CA TRP A 31 6.12 0.15 31.74
C TRP A 31 7.54 -0.32 31.35
N PRO A 32 7.93 -0.25 30.06
CA PRO A 32 9.16 -0.87 29.59
C PRO A 32 10.41 -0.08 30.01
N THR A 33 11.50 -0.79 30.28
CA THR A 33 12.79 -0.21 30.71
C THR A 33 13.40 0.74 29.67
N ALA A 34 13.05 0.59 28.40
CA ALA A 34 13.45 1.50 27.32
C ALA A 34 12.83 2.91 27.49
N LEU A 35 11.67 3.00 28.15
CA LEU A 35 10.94 4.25 28.43
C LEU A 35 11.02 4.65 29.90
N ALA A 36 11.97 4.11 30.68
CA ALA A 36 12.11 4.46 32.09
C ALA A 36 12.31 5.97 32.25
N CYS A 37 11.41 6.64 32.97
CA CYS A 37 11.35 8.11 32.94
C CYS A 37 12.59 8.81 33.54
N ASN A 38 13.30 8.13 34.43
CA ASN A 38 14.58 8.57 34.99
C ASN A 38 15.72 8.66 33.94
N LYS A 39 15.53 8.13 32.72
CA LYS A 39 16.49 8.25 31.61
C LYS A 39 16.30 9.55 30.83
N PHE A 40 15.21 10.29 31.06
CA PHE A 40 14.95 11.55 30.40
C PHE A 40 15.45 12.73 31.25
N PRO A 41 15.93 13.81 30.63
CA PRO A 41 16.44 14.97 31.36
C PRO A 41 15.35 15.74 32.11
N VAL A 42 15.74 16.30 33.25
CA VAL A 42 15.02 17.35 33.98
C VAL A 42 15.43 18.71 33.40
N HIS A 43 14.50 19.67 33.36
CA HIS A 43 14.68 20.97 32.69
C HIS A 43 15.95 21.74 33.07
N ASP A 44 16.46 21.55 34.28
CA ASP A 44 17.59 22.33 34.80
C ASP A 44 18.97 21.81 34.33
N PHE A 45 19.03 20.67 33.62
CA PHE A 45 20.30 20.05 33.19
C PHE A 45 20.33 19.57 31.73
N GLY A 46 19.44 20.05 30.85
CA GLY A 46 19.51 19.73 29.42
C GLY A 46 18.39 20.32 28.56
N VAL A 47 18.54 20.20 27.23
CA VAL A 47 17.50 20.56 26.25
C VAL A 47 16.54 19.38 26.09
N CYS A 48 15.26 19.60 26.40
CA CYS A 48 14.21 18.60 26.26
C CYS A 48 12.88 19.23 25.85
N ILE A 49 11.96 18.41 25.31
CA ILE A 49 10.68 18.90 24.77
C ILE A 49 9.53 18.70 25.77
N LYS A 50 8.74 19.75 26.01
CA LYS A 50 7.41 19.72 26.67
C LYS A 50 6.29 19.98 25.64
N PRO A 51 5.05 19.51 25.89
CA PRO A 51 3.90 19.81 25.03
C PRO A 51 3.63 21.31 24.86
N SER A 52 3.88 22.13 25.89
CA SER A 52 3.74 23.59 25.83
C SER A 52 4.81 24.29 24.99
N SER A 53 5.91 23.61 24.67
CA SER A 53 6.97 24.06 23.76
C SER A 53 6.62 23.79 22.29
N ILE A 54 5.58 22.98 22.05
CA ILE A 54 5.02 22.81 20.71
C ILE A 54 4.32 24.13 20.41
N ILE A 55 4.90 24.91 19.51
CA ILE A 55 4.25 26.12 18.98
C ILE A 55 2.98 25.66 18.24
N SER A 56 1.86 25.60 18.95
CA SER A 56 0.55 25.78 18.34
C SER A 56 0.54 27.24 17.90
N GLY A 57 0.87 27.50 16.64
CA GLY A 57 1.06 28.85 16.12
C GLY A 57 -0.08 29.79 16.50
N THR A 58 0.14 30.66 17.49
CA THR A 58 -0.54 31.93 17.61
C THR A 58 0.12 32.90 16.63
N SER A 59 -0.15 32.72 15.34
CA SER A 59 -0.68 33.85 14.59
C SER A 59 -2.19 33.85 14.84
N THR A 60 -2.91 34.89 14.44
CA THR A 60 -4.29 34.79 13.93
C THR A 60 -4.63 33.35 13.50
N PRO A 61 -5.81 32.76 13.83
CA PRO A 61 -6.15 31.42 13.34
C PRO A 61 -5.72 31.39 11.88
N PRO A 62 -4.79 30.50 11.47
CA PRO A 62 -4.26 30.53 10.12
C PRO A 62 -5.50 30.64 9.24
N PRO A 63 -5.57 31.64 8.34
CA PRO A 63 -6.75 31.80 7.50
C PRO A 63 -7.07 30.41 7.02
N ILE A 64 -8.28 29.91 7.31
CA ILE A 64 -8.72 28.58 6.88
C ILE A 64 -8.29 28.55 5.44
N LYS A 65 -7.19 27.81 5.15
CA LYS A 65 -6.46 28.06 3.90
C LYS A 65 -7.52 27.87 2.86
N SER A 66 -7.86 28.97 2.19
CA SER A 66 -8.92 28.92 1.20
C SER A 66 -8.52 27.81 0.24
N ARG A 67 -9.50 27.19 -0.41
CA ARG A 67 -9.23 26.11 -1.36
C ARG A 67 -8.04 26.45 -2.31
N GLU A 68 -7.92 27.72 -2.67
CA GLU A 68 -6.89 28.29 -3.53
C GLU A 68 -5.49 28.39 -2.89
N GLU A 69 -5.35 28.65 -1.59
CA GLU A 69 -4.05 28.70 -0.89
C GLU A 69 -3.51 27.31 -0.52
N CYS A 70 -4.39 26.32 -0.51
CA CYS A 70 -4.08 24.95 -0.16
C CYS A 70 -3.57 24.13 -1.34
N GLU A 71 -4.10 24.41 -2.54
CA GLU A 71 -3.76 23.71 -3.76
C GLU A 71 -2.37 24.16 -4.24
N THR A 72 -1.34 23.37 -3.90
CA THR A 72 0.02 23.64 -4.37
C THR A 72 0.28 23.02 -5.74
N THR A 73 1.27 23.55 -6.44
CA THR A 73 1.90 22.83 -7.54
C THR A 73 2.54 21.53 -7.02
N TRP A 74 2.80 20.60 -7.94
CA TRP A 74 3.54 19.38 -7.62
C TRP A 74 4.98 19.72 -7.26
N SER A 75 5.50 19.05 -6.22
CA SER A 75 6.94 19.05 -5.95
C SER A 75 7.70 18.45 -7.13
N SER A 76 9.00 18.72 -7.19
CA SER A 76 9.91 17.94 -8.03
C SER A 76 9.82 16.45 -7.66
N TRP A 77 10.13 15.60 -8.63
CA TRP A 77 10.28 14.16 -8.39
C TRP A 77 11.43 13.91 -7.41
N GLY A 78 11.16 13.08 -6.39
CA GLY A 78 12.22 12.54 -5.55
C GLY A 78 13.06 11.50 -6.28
N ASN A 79 14.11 11.03 -5.62
CA ASN A 79 14.95 9.95 -6.12
C ASN A 79 14.14 8.66 -6.37
N CYS A 80 14.65 7.82 -7.26
CA CYS A 80 14.08 6.50 -7.50
C CYS A 80 14.11 5.68 -6.20
N SER A 81 13.06 4.90 -5.94
CA SER A 81 12.95 4.05 -4.74
C SER A 81 13.97 2.91 -4.68
N ARG A 82 14.72 2.71 -5.76
CA ARG A 82 15.78 1.71 -5.90
C ARG A 82 17.00 2.36 -6.52
N GLU A 83 18.16 1.73 -6.33
CA GLU A 83 19.44 2.13 -6.95
C GLU A 83 19.72 1.38 -8.27
N CYS A 84 18.90 0.36 -8.58
CA CYS A 84 18.97 -0.44 -9.80
C CYS A 84 17.64 -1.18 -10.06
N ASN A 85 17.48 -1.70 -11.28
CA ASN A 85 16.25 -2.30 -11.81
C ASN A 85 15.06 -1.33 -11.77
N ALA A 86 13.83 -1.85 -11.79
CA ALA A 86 12.61 -1.07 -11.71
C ALA A 86 12.34 -0.56 -10.29
N GLY A 87 11.93 0.70 -10.19
CA GLY A 87 11.47 1.36 -8.99
C GLY A 87 10.42 2.41 -9.32
N TYR A 88 10.18 3.34 -8.39
CA TYR A 88 9.37 4.52 -8.64
C TYR A 88 9.98 5.76 -7.97
N ALA A 89 9.83 6.90 -8.62
CA ALA A 89 10.00 8.20 -8.01
C ALA A 89 8.66 8.65 -7.40
N LYS A 90 8.72 9.39 -6.30
CA LYS A 90 7.54 9.93 -5.61
C LYS A 90 7.60 11.44 -5.60
N ARG A 91 6.48 12.09 -5.90
CA ARG A 91 6.27 13.52 -5.70
C ARG A 91 4.97 13.75 -4.94
N TYR A 92 4.79 14.95 -4.42
CA TYR A 92 3.62 15.29 -3.63
C TYR A 92 3.10 16.69 -3.95
N ARG A 93 1.83 16.93 -3.62
CA ARG A 93 1.23 18.26 -3.54
C ARG A 93 0.23 18.29 -2.41
N PHE A 94 -0.18 19.48 -2.00
CA PHE A 94 -1.29 19.66 -1.08
C PHE A 94 -2.54 19.99 -1.87
N ILE A 95 -3.66 19.40 -1.47
CA ILE A 95 -4.99 19.75 -1.97
C ILE A 95 -5.96 19.84 -0.81
N HIS A 96 -7.01 20.62 -0.98
CA HIS A 96 -8.05 20.76 0.01
C HIS A 96 -9.06 19.60 -0.12
N ILE A 97 -9.14 18.74 0.90
CA ILE A 97 -10.09 17.63 1.00
C ILE A 97 -10.86 17.79 2.32
N GLU A 98 -12.19 17.85 2.26
CA GLU A 98 -13.06 17.85 3.45
C GLU A 98 -12.71 18.92 4.50
N GLY A 99 -12.36 20.14 4.06
CA GLY A 99 -12.03 21.24 4.98
C GLY A 99 -10.57 21.24 5.47
N SER A 100 -9.73 20.32 4.98
CA SER A 100 -8.35 20.17 5.42
C SER A 100 -7.36 20.08 4.26
N CYS A 101 -6.19 20.69 4.45
CA CYS A 101 -5.07 20.56 3.53
C CYS A 101 -4.43 19.18 3.64
N SER A 102 -4.74 18.31 2.70
CA SER A 102 -4.26 16.95 2.63
C SER A 102 -3.11 16.81 1.65
N LYS A 103 -2.02 16.15 2.08
CA LYS A 103 -0.90 15.79 1.21
C LYS A 103 -1.27 14.58 0.37
N ILE A 104 -1.32 14.75 -0.95
CA ILE A 104 -1.45 13.64 -1.89
C ILE A 104 -0.12 13.33 -2.56
N ASN A 105 0.04 12.09 -2.99
CA ASN A 105 1.25 11.62 -3.64
C ASN A 105 0.96 11.14 -5.05
N GLU A 106 1.94 11.33 -5.92
CA GLU A 106 1.98 10.70 -7.24
C GLU A 106 3.25 9.86 -7.34
N LEU A 107 3.11 8.70 -7.99
CA LEU A 107 4.19 7.75 -8.23
C LEU A 107 4.46 7.67 -9.73
N ASN A 108 5.72 7.79 -10.11
CA ASN A 108 6.19 7.62 -11.47
C ASN A 108 7.19 6.47 -11.54
N PRO A 109 6.98 5.45 -12.40
CA PRO A 109 7.97 4.39 -12.60
C PRO A 109 9.34 4.96 -13.01
N CYS A 110 10.40 4.36 -12.49
CA CYS A 110 11.78 4.59 -12.93
C CYS A 110 12.45 3.24 -13.18
N HIS A 111 13.36 3.20 -14.15
CA HIS A 111 14.23 2.05 -14.39
C HIS A 111 15.66 2.57 -14.40
N LEU A 112 16.47 2.07 -13.47
CA LEU A 112 17.90 2.37 -13.40
C LEU A 112 18.70 1.21 -14.01
N LYS A 113 20.03 1.21 -13.85
CA LYS A 113 20.88 0.09 -14.30
C LYS A 113 20.38 -1.25 -13.78
N ASP A 114 20.56 -2.32 -14.55
CA ASP A 114 20.21 -3.67 -14.09
C ASP A 114 21.27 -4.20 -13.11
N CYS A 115 20.82 -4.76 -11.98
CA CYS A 115 21.68 -5.31 -10.93
C CYS A 115 22.02 -6.80 -11.13
N GLY A 116 21.74 -7.38 -12.30
CA GLY A 116 22.04 -8.79 -12.58
C GLY A 116 21.17 -9.80 -11.83
N ILE A 117 19.87 -9.52 -11.68
CA ILE A 117 18.92 -10.46 -11.07
C ILE A 117 18.50 -11.53 -12.09
N LYS A 118 18.59 -12.82 -11.74
CA LYS A 118 17.98 -13.90 -12.53
C LYS A 118 16.47 -13.89 -12.36
N TYR A 119 15.85 -13.31 -13.36
CA TYR A 119 14.43 -13.10 -13.51
C TYR A 119 13.65 -14.41 -13.78
N CYS A 120 12.89 -14.92 -12.82
CA CYS A 120 12.04 -16.11 -12.99
C CYS A 120 10.56 -15.72 -13.21
N LEU A 121 10.15 -15.49 -14.45
CA LEU A 121 8.74 -15.60 -14.89
C LEU A 121 8.62 -16.90 -15.68
N ASN A 122 8.72 -18.04 -14.99
CA ASN A 122 8.26 -19.29 -15.58
C ASN A 122 6.72 -19.23 -15.57
N ARG A 123 6.15 -19.33 -16.78
CA ARG A 123 4.80 -18.87 -17.19
C ARG A 123 3.74 -18.99 -16.09
N PHE A 124 3.30 -17.85 -15.55
CA PHE A 124 1.94 -17.79 -15.00
C PHE A 124 0.98 -18.39 -16.03
N ASP A 125 0.03 -19.16 -15.52
CA ASP A 125 -1.00 -19.75 -16.33
C ASP A 125 -1.75 -18.64 -17.10
N LYS A 126 -1.93 -18.82 -18.42
CA LYS A 126 -2.71 -17.86 -19.23
C LYS A 126 -4.20 -17.96 -18.86
N PRO A 127 -4.91 -16.84 -18.62
CA PRO A 127 -6.33 -16.86 -18.30
C PRO A 127 -7.16 -17.70 -19.27
N SER A 128 -7.90 -18.67 -18.74
CA SER A 128 -8.85 -19.48 -19.49
C SER A 128 -10.05 -19.87 -18.63
N LEU A 129 -11.19 -20.17 -19.26
CA LEU A 129 -12.40 -20.60 -18.52
C LEU A 129 -12.17 -21.89 -17.73
N TRP A 130 -11.36 -22.81 -18.26
CA TRP A 130 -11.03 -24.06 -17.57
C TRP A 130 -10.25 -23.78 -16.27
N GLN A 131 -9.19 -22.95 -16.35
CA GLN A 131 -8.44 -22.56 -15.15
C GLN A 131 -9.31 -21.79 -14.17
N PHE A 132 -10.13 -20.85 -14.65
CA PHE A 132 -11.03 -20.07 -13.80
C PHE A 132 -11.91 -20.98 -12.92
N ARG A 133 -12.45 -22.06 -13.50
CA ARG A 133 -13.26 -23.05 -12.77
C ARG A 133 -12.44 -23.89 -11.80
N LYS A 134 -11.21 -24.25 -12.18
CA LYS A 134 -10.31 -25.09 -11.37
C LYS A 134 -9.73 -24.33 -10.17
N ARG A 135 -9.33 -23.07 -10.39
CA ARG A 135 -8.47 -22.28 -9.50
C ARG A 135 -9.23 -21.39 -8.53
N ARG A 136 -10.56 -21.26 -8.68
CA ARG A 136 -11.45 -20.50 -7.78
C ARG A 136 -10.91 -19.12 -7.39
N TYR A 137 -10.42 -18.37 -8.38
CA TYR A 137 -9.88 -17.03 -8.17
C TYR A 137 -10.88 -16.16 -7.40
N THR A 138 -10.39 -15.35 -6.46
CA THR A 138 -11.25 -14.44 -5.68
C THR A 138 -11.23 -13.03 -6.22
N PHE A 139 -10.29 -12.70 -7.11
CA PHE A 139 -10.28 -11.43 -7.84
C PHE A 139 -9.71 -11.58 -9.25
N GLY A 140 -10.12 -10.66 -10.12
CA GLY A 140 -9.51 -10.41 -11.42
C GLY A 140 -9.52 -8.93 -11.74
N ILE A 141 -8.34 -8.38 -12.03
CA ILE A 141 -8.12 -6.95 -12.25
C ILE A 141 -7.33 -6.71 -13.53
N ARG A 142 -7.60 -5.57 -14.17
CA ARG A 142 -6.68 -4.94 -15.11
C ARG A 142 -5.78 -4.00 -14.33
N ALA A 143 -4.48 -4.26 -14.34
CA ALA A 143 -3.53 -3.44 -13.61
C ALA A 143 -2.23 -3.25 -14.38
N ARG A 144 -1.62 -2.08 -14.19
CA ARG A 144 -0.27 -1.78 -14.66
C ARG A 144 0.72 -2.00 -13.53
N VAL A 145 1.79 -2.72 -13.78
CA VAL A 145 2.87 -2.85 -12.80
C VAL A 145 3.73 -1.58 -12.80
N ILE A 146 3.94 -1.05 -11.60
CA ILE A 146 4.68 0.19 -11.35
C ILE A 146 6.08 -0.14 -10.86
N SER A 147 6.19 -1.01 -9.85
CA SER A 147 7.47 -1.43 -9.31
C SER A 147 7.39 -2.81 -8.68
N VAL A 148 8.56 -3.41 -8.48
CA VAL A 148 8.72 -4.70 -7.83
C VAL A 148 9.73 -4.55 -6.69
N GLU A 149 9.29 -4.87 -5.48
CA GLU A 149 10.11 -4.97 -4.28
C GLU A 149 10.29 -6.45 -3.93
N GLN A 150 11.53 -6.93 -3.94
CA GLN A 150 11.86 -8.29 -3.55
C GLN A 150 12.34 -8.34 -2.10
N PHE A 151 11.96 -9.40 -1.41
CA PHE A 151 12.40 -9.80 -0.07
C PHE A 151 12.96 -11.23 -0.16
N ASP A 152 13.56 -11.71 0.93
CA ASP A 152 14.26 -13.01 0.96
C ASP A 152 13.39 -14.21 0.55
N THR A 153 12.08 -14.15 0.83
CA THR A 153 11.13 -15.25 0.59
C THR A 153 9.89 -14.83 -0.19
N SER A 154 9.70 -13.53 -0.41
CA SER A 154 8.48 -12.98 -0.98
C SER A 154 8.78 -11.75 -1.80
N ALA A 155 7.79 -11.27 -2.52
CA ALA A 155 7.89 -10.00 -3.20
C ALA A 155 6.59 -9.22 -3.12
N LYS A 156 6.72 -7.90 -3.16
CA LYS A 156 5.61 -6.95 -3.25
C LYS A 156 5.68 -6.28 -4.60
N VAL A 157 4.56 -6.24 -5.30
CA VAL A 157 4.44 -5.59 -6.60
C VAL A 157 3.47 -4.45 -6.48
N LEU A 158 3.98 -3.23 -6.61
CA LEU A 158 3.13 -2.06 -6.67
C LEU A 158 2.47 -2.01 -8.05
N VAL A 159 1.15 -1.95 -8.06
CA VAL A 159 0.36 -1.89 -9.29
C VAL A 159 -0.62 -0.72 -9.25
N ARG A 160 -0.99 -0.22 -10.42
CA ARG A 160 -2.10 0.72 -10.61
C ARG A 160 -3.28 -0.03 -11.25
N ILE A 161 -4.33 -0.25 -10.49
CA ILE A 161 -5.58 -0.88 -10.94
C ILE A 161 -6.39 0.15 -11.74
N SER A 162 -6.70 -0.20 -12.99
CA SER A 162 -7.58 0.58 -13.86
C SER A 162 -9.00 0.02 -13.90
N GLU A 163 -9.17 -1.30 -13.88
CA GLU A 163 -10.48 -1.96 -13.93
C GLU A 163 -10.51 -3.16 -12.97
N VAL A 164 -11.63 -3.36 -12.28
CA VAL A 164 -11.93 -4.56 -11.49
C VAL A 164 -12.97 -5.37 -12.27
N LEU A 165 -12.57 -6.53 -12.78
CA LEU A 165 -13.44 -7.37 -13.62
C LEU A 165 -14.36 -8.23 -12.77
N PHE A 166 -13.81 -8.80 -11.69
CA PHE A 166 -14.58 -9.45 -10.64
C PHE A 166 -13.80 -9.44 -9.32
N ALA A 167 -14.50 -9.48 -8.19
CA ALA A 167 -13.90 -9.62 -6.88
C ALA A 167 -14.89 -10.17 -5.84
N LYS A 168 -14.43 -10.96 -4.87
CA LYS A 168 -15.27 -11.40 -3.73
C LYS A 168 -15.44 -10.30 -2.67
N ALA A 169 -14.57 -9.30 -2.66
CA ALA A 169 -14.64 -8.12 -1.79
C ALA A 169 -14.37 -6.84 -2.59
N HIS A 170 -14.74 -5.69 -2.04
CA HIS A 170 -14.57 -4.41 -2.73
C HIS A 170 -13.07 -4.06 -2.88
N ILE A 171 -12.64 -3.85 -4.13
CA ILE A 171 -11.27 -3.40 -4.45
C ILE A 171 -11.34 -1.96 -4.95
N LYS A 172 -10.59 -1.06 -4.29
CA LYS A 172 -10.46 0.33 -4.78
C LYS A 172 -9.54 0.38 -5.99
N LYS A 173 -9.94 1.13 -7.02
CA LYS A 173 -9.07 1.48 -8.16
C LYS A 173 -7.93 2.40 -7.70
N GLY A 174 -6.87 2.48 -8.50
CA GLY A 174 -5.67 3.25 -8.16
C GLY A 174 -4.52 2.37 -7.70
N PHE A 175 -3.62 2.92 -6.88
CA PHE A 175 -2.42 2.20 -6.46
C PHE A 175 -2.72 1.20 -5.35
N THR A 176 -2.23 -0.02 -5.52
CA THR A 176 -2.26 -1.06 -4.48
C THR A 176 -1.03 -1.96 -4.60
N THR A 177 -0.80 -2.77 -3.57
CA THR A 177 0.31 -3.73 -3.53
C THR A 177 -0.22 -5.14 -3.69
N LEU A 178 0.33 -5.87 -4.66
CA LEU A 178 0.15 -7.32 -4.78
C LEU A 178 1.27 -8.03 -4.02
N HIS A 179 0.91 -9.04 -3.26
CA HIS A 179 1.86 -9.88 -2.52
C HIS A 179 2.11 -11.17 -3.30
N ILE A 180 3.39 -11.50 -3.48
CA ILE A 180 3.84 -12.72 -4.15
C ILE A 180 4.57 -13.57 -3.12
N ASN A 181 4.05 -14.76 -2.86
CA ASN A 181 4.70 -15.74 -1.97
C ASN A 181 5.73 -16.57 -2.76
N SER A 182 6.71 -15.89 -3.35
CA SER A 182 7.80 -16.50 -4.11
C SER A 182 8.95 -15.52 -4.26
N THR A 183 10.17 -16.05 -4.31
CA THR A 183 11.42 -15.32 -4.62
C THR A 183 11.59 -15.07 -6.12
N CYS A 184 10.75 -15.67 -6.94
CA CYS A 184 10.82 -15.63 -8.40
C CYS A 184 9.99 -14.48 -8.97
N ILE A 185 10.64 -13.45 -9.49
CA ILE A 185 10.03 -12.46 -10.39
C ILE A 185 10.91 -12.30 -11.61
N GLY A 186 10.34 -12.47 -12.78
CA GLY A 186 10.99 -12.26 -14.06
C GLY A 186 10.65 -10.96 -14.79
N ALA A 187 11.62 -10.50 -15.56
CA ALA A 187 11.69 -9.29 -16.37
C ALA A 187 10.71 -9.34 -17.54
N ASN A 188 9.55 -8.75 -17.33
CA ASN A 188 8.85 -7.93 -18.34
C ASN A 188 7.65 -7.19 -17.78
N LEU A 189 7.42 -7.28 -16.46
CA LEU A 189 6.44 -6.44 -15.76
C LEU A 189 6.88 -4.97 -15.68
N ILE A 190 8.05 -4.61 -16.24
CA ILE A 190 8.58 -3.25 -16.23
C ILE A 190 7.92 -2.45 -17.36
N SER A 191 6.86 -1.73 -16.95
CA SER A 191 6.48 -0.38 -17.36
C SER A 191 6.52 -0.10 -18.87
N THR A 192 5.51 -0.54 -19.64
CA THR A 192 4.41 0.35 -20.07
C THR A 192 3.07 -0.36 -20.25
N LYS A 193 3.02 -1.67 -20.04
CA LYS A 193 1.87 -2.51 -20.40
C LYS A 193 0.89 -2.70 -19.26
N ASP A 194 -0.39 -2.83 -19.62
CA ASP A 194 -1.41 -3.29 -18.70
C ASP A 194 -1.49 -4.81 -18.75
N TYR A 195 -1.80 -5.43 -17.63
CA TYR A 195 -1.92 -6.88 -17.47
C TYR A 195 -3.31 -7.25 -16.95
N ILE A 196 -3.80 -8.42 -17.35
CA ILE A 196 -4.87 -9.11 -16.62
C ILE A 196 -4.21 -9.94 -15.53
N ILE A 197 -4.63 -9.73 -14.28
CA ILE A 197 -4.10 -10.43 -13.11
C ILE A 197 -5.29 -11.06 -12.37
N MET A 198 -5.25 -12.37 -12.15
CA MET A 198 -6.24 -13.10 -11.36
C MET A 198 -5.55 -13.89 -10.26
N GLY A 199 -6.07 -13.80 -9.04
CA GLY A 199 -5.46 -14.41 -7.86
C GLY A 199 -6.42 -14.49 -6.68
N HIS A 200 -5.84 -14.45 -5.49
CA HIS A 200 -6.55 -14.69 -4.23
C HIS A 200 -6.41 -13.54 -3.26
N MET A 201 -7.47 -13.22 -2.56
CA MET A 201 -7.47 -12.31 -1.42
C MET A 201 -7.13 -13.12 -0.18
N ASP A 202 -6.27 -12.59 0.67
CA ASP A 202 -6.09 -13.17 2.00
C ASP A 202 -7.29 -12.86 2.92
N ALA A 203 -7.35 -13.54 4.06
CA ALA A 203 -8.41 -13.37 5.04
C ALA A 203 -8.19 -12.17 5.97
N ASN A 204 -7.12 -11.39 5.79
CA ASN A 204 -6.79 -10.27 6.66
C ASN A 204 -7.67 -9.05 6.35
N TYR A 205 -7.76 -8.11 7.28
CA TYR A 205 -8.48 -6.86 7.07
C TYR A 205 -7.52 -5.66 7.15
N PRO A 206 -7.37 -4.85 6.07
CA PRO A 206 -7.99 -5.02 4.75
C PRO A 206 -7.40 -6.23 3.97
N PRO A 207 -8.19 -6.88 3.11
CA PRO A 207 -7.72 -8.06 2.37
C PRO A 207 -6.60 -7.69 1.41
N HIS A 208 -5.46 -8.35 1.57
CA HIS A 208 -4.31 -8.22 0.68
C HIS A 208 -4.54 -9.05 -0.58
N LEU A 209 -4.22 -8.45 -1.73
CA LEU A 209 -4.27 -9.15 -3.02
C LEU A 209 -3.00 -9.98 -3.16
N THR A 210 -3.15 -11.29 -3.26
CA THR A 210 -2.04 -12.24 -3.36
C THR A 210 -2.03 -12.94 -4.72
N ILE A 211 -0.83 -13.17 -5.25
CA ILE A 211 -0.62 -13.99 -6.43
C ILE A 211 0.48 -15.02 -6.19
N SER A 212 0.30 -16.20 -6.76
CA SER A 212 1.22 -17.34 -6.69
C SER A 212 1.53 -17.82 -8.11
N LEU A 213 2.76 -18.24 -8.36
CA LEU A 213 3.16 -18.78 -9.66
C LEU A 213 2.32 -19.99 -10.10
N SER A 214 1.90 -20.82 -9.14
CA SER A 214 1.21 -22.08 -9.42
C SER A 214 -0.32 -21.99 -9.36
N ASP A 215 -0.86 -20.87 -8.86
CA ASP A 215 -2.30 -20.74 -8.57
C ASP A 215 -2.87 -19.37 -8.90
N SER A 216 -2.18 -18.62 -9.75
CA SER A 216 -2.64 -17.33 -10.27
C SER A 216 -2.42 -17.27 -11.76
N ALA A 217 -3.17 -16.40 -12.42
CA ALA A 217 -3.09 -16.21 -13.86
C ALA A 217 -2.67 -14.79 -14.20
N LEU A 218 -1.79 -14.66 -15.19
CA LEU A 218 -1.28 -13.39 -15.66
C LEU A 218 -1.05 -13.47 -17.17
N ASP A 219 -1.58 -12.49 -17.90
CA ASP A 219 -1.30 -12.29 -19.33
C ASP A 219 -1.31 -10.79 -19.62
N GLU A 220 -0.68 -10.40 -20.73
CA GLU A 220 -0.78 -9.03 -21.24
C GLU A 220 -2.26 -8.70 -21.54
N TRP A 221 -2.65 -7.46 -21.24
CA TRP A 221 -4.02 -7.02 -21.44
C TRP A 221 -4.41 -7.05 -22.92
N LYS A 222 -5.58 -7.64 -23.19
CA LYS A 222 -6.22 -7.70 -24.50
C LYS A 222 -7.67 -7.29 -24.31
N SER A 223 -8.23 -6.53 -25.25
CA SER A 223 -9.61 -6.01 -25.18
C SER A 223 -10.65 -7.09 -24.87
N ARG A 224 -10.45 -8.32 -25.39
CA ARG A 224 -11.31 -9.49 -25.11
C ARG A 224 -11.49 -9.83 -23.63
N TRP A 225 -10.51 -9.52 -22.77
CA TRP A 225 -10.59 -9.85 -21.34
C TRP A 225 -11.70 -9.10 -20.62
N ARG A 226 -12.01 -7.88 -21.09
CA ARG A 226 -13.09 -7.04 -20.56
C ARG A 226 -14.46 -7.71 -20.64
N THR A 227 -14.68 -8.57 -21.64
CA THR A 227 -15.95 -9.30 -21.79
C THR A 227 -15.84 -10.75 -21.30
N HIS A 228 -14.75 -11.45 -21.62
CA HIS A 228 -14.60 -12.86 -21.29
C HIS A 228 -14.58 -13.13 -19.79
N VAL A 229 -13.77 -12.39 -19.03
CA VAL A 229 -13.56 -12.67 -17.59
C VAL A 229 -14.83 -12.43 -16.78
N PRO A 230 -15.56 -11.31 -16.93
CA PRO A 230 -16.87 -11.14 -16.27
C PRO A 230 -17.90 -12.21 -16.67
N ASN A 231 -17.90 -12.63 -17.95
CA ASN A 231 -18.77 -13.72 -18.41
C ASN A 231 -18.42 -15.05 -17.70
N TRP A 232 -17.14 -15.33 -17.46
CA TRP A 232 -16.71 -16.53 -16.73
C TRP A 232 -17.17 -16.49 -15.27
N ALA A 233 -16.99 -15.35 -14.59
CA ALA A 233 -17.46 -15.15 -13.22
C ALA A 233 -18.97 -15.37 -13.09
N ARG A 234 -19.77 -14.79 -13.99
CA ARG A 234 -21.24 -15.01 -14.03
C ARG A 234 -21.61 -16.49 -14.22
N LYS A 235 -20.90 -17.22 -15.09
CA LYS A 235 -21.15 -18.66 -15.31
C LYS A 235 -20.82 -19.48 -14.06
N VAL A 236 -19.76 -19.13 -13.32
CA VAL A 236 -19.39 -19.81 -12.08
C VAL A 236 -20.38 -19.49 -10.97
N TRP A 237 -20.78 -18.23 -10.80
CA TRP A 237 -21.84 -17.84 -9.85
C TRP A 237 -23.12 -18.64 -10.10
N ARG A 238 -23.63 -18.72 -11.34
CA ARG A 238 -24.84 -19.51 -11.64
C ARG A 238 -24.72 -20.99 -11.27
N LYS A 239 -23.51 -21.57 -11.40
CA LYS A 239 -23.29 -23.00 -11.15
C LYS A 239 -23.05 -23.32 -9.68
N HIS A 240 -22.30 -22.48 -8.97
CA HIS A 240 -21.80 -22.76 -7.62
C HIS A 240 -22.34 -21.80 -6.56
N LYS A 241 -23.21 -20.84 -6.93
CA LYS A 241 -23.73 -19.76 -6.08
C LYS A 241 -22.64 -18.92 -5.39
N GLU A 242 -21.44 -18.86 -5.96
CA GLU A 242 -20.33 -18.06 -5.45
C GLU A 242 -20.52 -16.57 -5.79
N LEU A 243 -20.74 -15.73 -4.78
CA LEU A 243 -20.97 -14.29 -4.97
C LEU A 243 -19.69 -13.55 -5.38
N TYR A 244 -19.80 -12.74 -6.43
CA TYR A 244 -18.75 -11.85 -6.92
C TYR A 244 -19.35 -10.47 -7.22
N ILE A 245 -18.63 -9.42 -6.89
CA ILE A 245 -18.84 -8.07 -7.45
C ILE A 245 -18.27 -8.10 -8.86
N ILE A 246 -19.05 -7.76 -9.89
CA ILE A 246 -18.65 -7.90 -11.30
C ILE A 246 -18.70 -6.54 -11.99
N ASN A 247 -17.58 -6.10 -12.58
CA ASN A 247 -17.47 -4.80 -13.26
C ASN A 247 -17.92 -3.59 -12.40
N ASP A 248 -17.64 -3.60 -11.09
CA ASP A 248 -18.17 -2.64 -10.11
C ASP A 248 -19.71 -2.60 -9.99
N TYR A 249 -20.44 -3.46 -10.73
CA TYR A 249 -21.86 -3.70 -10.53
C TYR A 249 -22.05 -4.84 -9.54
N VAL A 250 -22.77 -4.57 -8.46
CA VAL A 250 -23.29 -5.62 -7.60
C VAL A 250 -24.20 -6.48 -8.47
N SER A 251 -23.87 -7.76 -8.65
CA SER A 251 -24.79 -8.72 -9.27
C SER A 251 -25.92 -8.95 -8.27
N THR A 252 -26.99 -8.17 -8.41
CA THR A 252 -28.29 -8.41 -7.77
C THR A 252 -28.92 -9.67 -8.32
#